data_AF-A0A7W8DN68-F1
#
_entry.id   AF-A0A7W8DN68-F1
#
_cell.length_a   1.000
_cell.length_b   1.000
_cell.length_c   1.000
_cell.angle_alpha   90.00
_cell.angle_beta   90.00
_cell.angle_gamma   90.00
#
_symmetry.space_group_name_H-M   'P 1'
#
loop_
_entity.id
_entity.type
_entity.pdbx_description
1 polymer ?
#
loop_
_entity_poly.entity_id
_entity_poly.type
_entity_poly.pdbx_seq_one_letter_code
_entity_poly.pdbx_strand_id
1 'polypeptide(L)'
;MKRDLEEIGRTHMPFGKYGPQNHPPYGVPIYDIPAEYLGWFANKAGFPKGRLGTLLQMVHQMKVDGSDIVFDIFRKQRGGPTRLRPKKRRVWEGLNPPGGDDAAEG
;
A
#
# COMPACT_ATOMS: atom_id res chain seq x y z
N MET A 1 -10.16 9.53 -21.23
CA MET A 1 -8.94 8.71 -21.27
C MET A 1 -7.68 9.44 -20.81
N LYS A 2 -7.12 10.44 -21.51
CA LYS A 2 -5.86 11.09 -21.06
C LYS A 2 -5.95 11.69 -19.65
N ARG A 3 -7.05 12.38 -19.35
CA ARG A 3 -7.31 13.00 -18.04
C ARG A 3 -7.39 11.98 -16.90
N ASP A 4 -8.00 10.81 -17.15
CA ASP A 4 -8.16 9.77 -16.14
C ASP A 4 -6.81 9.16 -15.76
N LEU A 5 -5.94 8.93 -16.75
CA LEU A 5 -4.61 8.38 -16.54
C LEU A 5 -3.71 9.34 -15.74
N GLU A 6 -3.77 10.64 -16.06
CA GLU A 6 -3.06 11.68 -15.28
C GLU A 6 -3.54 11.74 -13.83
N GLU A 7 -4.84 11.59 -13.61
CA GLU A 7 -5.42 11.59 -12.27
C GLU A 7 -5.05 10.33 -11.49
N ILE A 8 -5.07 9.16 -12.13
CA ILE A 8 -4.56 7.91 -11.56
C ILE A 8 -3.10 8.07 -11.12
N GLY A 9 -2.26 8.70 -11.94
CA GLY A 9 -0.85 8.93 -11.64
C GLY A 9 -0.61 9.80 -10.39
N ARG A 10 -1.55 10.68 -10.04
CA ARG A 10 -1.46 11.59 -8.89
C ARG A 10 -2.22 11.08 -7.65
N THR A 11 -3.11 10.11 -7.82
CA THR A 11 -3.99 9.64 -6.75
C THR A 11 -3.31 8.58 -5.89
N HIS A 12 -3.41 8.76 -4.58
CA HIS A 12 -2.93 7.81 -3.58
C HIS A 12 -4.11 7.23 -2.80
N MET A 13 -3.94 6.02 -2.28
CA MET A 13 -4.95 5.37 -1.45
C MET A 13 -5.07 6.12 -0.11
N PRO A 14 -6.25 6.68 0.24
CA PRO A 14 -6.37 7.50 1.43
C PRO A 14 -6.66 6.71 2.72
N PHE A 15 -6.94 5.40 2.62
CA PHE A 15 -7.34 4.57 3.76
C PHE A 15 -7.02 3.08 3.55
N GLY A 16 -7.28 2.29 4.59
CA GLY A 16 -7.14 0.84 4.56
C GLY A 16 -5.69 0.37 4.63
N LYS A 17 -5.45 -0.86 4.17
CA LYS A 17 -4.11 -1.49 4.21
C LYS A 17 -3.06 -0.67 3.47
N TYR A 18 -3.45 -0.02 2.37
CA TYR A 18 -2.55 0.78 1.54
C TYR A 18 -2.62 2.29 1.83
N GLY A 19 -3.33 2.68 2.89
CA GLY A 19 -3.47 4.07 3.32
C GLY A 19 -2.22 4.63 4.02
N PRO A 20 -2.24 5.94 4.34
CA PRO A 20 -1.14 6.64 5.04
C PRO A 20 -0.71 5.99 6.35
N GLN A 21 -1.63 5.33 7.05
CA GLN A 21 -1.36 4.68 8.34
C GLN A 21 -0.29 3.57 8.21
N ASN A 22 -0.26 2.88 7.07
CA ASN A 22 0.69 1.79 6.79
C ASN A 22 1.79 2.22 5.81
N HIS A 23 1.52 3.22 4.96
CA HIS A 23 2.41 3.73 3.91
C HIS A 23 2.50 5.26 3.96
N PRO A 24 3.16 5.84 4.99
CA PRO A 24 3.27 7.28 5.12
C PRO A 24 4.15 7.88 4.02
N PRO A 25 3.96 9.16 3.67
CA PRO A 25 2.98 10.09 4.26
C PRO A 25 1.59 10.07 3.59
N TYR A 26 1.47 9.60 2.34
CA TYR A 26 0.24 9.77 1.54
C TYR A 26 -0.53 8.48 1.24
N GLY A 27 0.05 7.31 1.55
CA GLY A 27 -0.46 6.02 1.09
C GLY A 27 0.24 5.52 -0.17
N VAL A 28 -0.18 4.35 -0.64
CA VAL A 28 0.31 3.75 -1.90
C VAL A 28 -0.41 4.38 -3.09
N PRO A 29 0.28 4.66 -4.20
CA PRO A 29 -0.36 5.12 -5.44
C PRO A 29 -1.37 4.09 -5.92
N ILE A 30 -2.54 4.53 -6.39
CA ILE A 30 -3.63 3.58 -6.66
C ILE A 30 -3.27 2.56 -7.75
N TYR A 31 -2.42 2.92 -8.71
CA TYR A 31 -1.93 2.02 -9.77
C TYR A 31 -0.93 0.95 -9.29
N ASP A 32 -0.34 1.12 -8.10
CA ASP A 32 0.56 0.13 -7.47
C ASP A 32 -0.17 -0.77 -6.47
N ILE A 33 -1.47 -0.56 -6.27
CA ILE A 33 -2.29 -1.45 -5.43
C ILE A 33 -2.46 -2.80 -6.14
N PRO A 34 -2.30 -3.93 -5.43
CA PRO A 34 -2.55 -5.26 -6.00
C PRO A 34 -4.00 -5.46 -6.46
N ALA A 35 -4.17 -6.18 -7.57
CA ALA A 35 -5.48 -6.42 -8.19
C ALA A 35 -6.43 -7.14 -7.22
N GLU A 36 -5.93 -8.04 -6.39
CA GLU A 36 -6.69 -8.82 -5.42
C GLU A 36 -7.35 -7.93 -4.35
N TYR A 37 -6.66 -6.86 -3.94
CA TYR A 37 -7.22 -5.91 -2.99
C TYR A 37 -8.33 -5.07 -3.62
N LEU A 38 -8.16 -4.69 -4.88
CA LEU A 38 -9.20 -3.98 -5.63
C LEU A 38 -10.39 -4.91 -5.95
N GLY A 39 -10.13 -6.19 -6.21
CA GLY A 39 -11.15 -7.22 -6.43
C GLY A 39 -12.01 -7.45 -5.19
N TRP A 40 -11.50 -7.24 -3.98
CA TRP A 40 -12.32 -7.26 -2.77
C TRP A 40 -13.36 -6.13 -2.75
N PHE A 41 -13.02 -4.92 -3.25
CA PHE A 41 -14.00 -3.85 -3.44
C PHE A 41 -15.02 -4.22 -4.52
N ALA A 42 -14.59 -4.80 -5.63
CA ALA A 42 -15.49 -5.21 -6.71
C ALA A 42 -16.51 -6.27 -6.25
N ASN A 43 -16.09 -7.21 -5.39
CA ASN A 43 -16.90 -8.38 -5.04
C ASN A 43 -17.65 -8.27 -3.71
N LYS A 44 -17.13 -7.53 -2.72
CA LYS A 44 -17.67 -7.54 -1.35
C LYS A 44 -18.07 -6.16 -0.82
N ALA A 45 -17.15 -5.19 -0.85
CA ALA A 45 -17.35 -3.92 -0.15
C ALA A 45 -18.03 -2.83 -0.99
N GLY A 46 -17.96 -2.95 -2.32
CA GLY A 46 -18.28 -1.85 -3.24
C GLY A 46 -17.18 -0.80 -3.26
N PHE A 47 -16.92 -0.23 -4.44
CA PHE A 47 -15.96 0.87 -4.55
C PHE A 47 -16.47 2.13 -3.82
N PRO A 48 -15.56 2.97 -3.30
CA PRO A 48 -15.92 4.25 -2.67
C PRO A 48 -16.76 5.11 -3.61
N LYS A 49 -17.66 5.95 -3.07
CA LYS A 49 -18.42 6.88 -3.90
C LYS A 49 -17.51 7.98 -4.47
N GLY A 50 -17.94 8.55 -5.59
CA GLY A 50 -17.27 9.67 -6.24
C GLY A 50 -16.04 9.28 -7.05
N ARG A 51 -15.18 10.27 -7.30
CA ARG A 51 -14.10 10.15 -8.29
C ARG A 51 -13.09 9.05 -7.95
N LEU A 52 -12.73 8.91 -6.67
CA LEU A 52 -11.80 7.88 -6.22
C LEU A 52 -12.28 6.47 -6.59
N GLY A 53 -13.55 6.15 -6.37
CA GLY A 53 -14.09 4.84 -6.74
C GLY A 53 -14.04 4.58 -8.23
N THR A 54 -14.36 5.58 -9.05
CA THR A 54 -14.23 5.50 -10.51
C THR A 54 -12.80 5.19 -10.92
N LEU A 55 -11.81 5.88 -10.35
CA LEU A 55 -10.40 5.63 -10.66
C LEU A 55 -9.95 4.23 -10.20
N LEU A 56 -10.38 3.78 -9.01
CA LEU A 56 -10.07 2.43 -8.51
C LEU A 56 -10.69 1.33 -9.37
N GLN A 57 -11.91 1.52 -9.87
CA GLN A 57 -12.54 0.61 -10.83
C GLN A 57 -11.75 0.50 -12.13
N MET A 58 -11.34 1.65 -12.69
CA MET A 58 -10.53 1.68 -13.91
C MET A 58 -9.19 0.95 -13.71
N VAL A 59 -8.49 1.23 -12.61
CA VAL A 59 -7.22 0.55 -12.29
C VAL A 59 -7.42 -0.95 -12.10
N HIS A 60 -8.49 -1.36 -11.42
CA HIS A 60 -8.82 -2.78 -11.24
C HIS A 60 -9.01 -3.47 -12.58
N GLN A 61 -9.84 -2.89 -13.45
CA GLN A 61 -10.13 -3.45 -14.77
C GLN A 61 -8.86 -3.59 -15.62
N MET A 62 -8.04 -2.53 -15.67
CA MET A 62 -6.78 -2.55 -16.42
C MET A 62 -5.80 -3.62 -15.91
N LYS A 63 -5.80 -3.90 -14.60
CA LYS A 63 -4.98 -4.97 -14.01
C LYS A 63 -5.49 -6.36 -14.35
N VAL A 64 -6.82 -6.56 -14.27
CA VAL A 64 -7.45 -7.83 -14.66
C VAL A 64 -7.24 -8.13 -16.14
N ASP A 65 -7.29 -7.10 -16.98
CA ASP A 65 -7.09 -7.20 -18.43
C ASP A 65 -5.60 -7.29 -18.83
N GLY A 66 -4.66 -7.22 -17.89
CA GLY A 66 -3.22 -7.22 -18.16
C GLY A 66 -2.68 -5.97 -18.87
N SER A 67 -3.46 -4.89 -18.91
CA SER A 67 -3.10 -3.61 -19.54
C SER A 67 -2.45 -2.61 -18.57
N ASP A 68 -1.99 -3.07 -17.40
CA ASP A 68 -1.42 -2.23 -16.35
C ASP A 68 0.04 -1.82 -16.61
N ILE A 69 0.63 -2.32 -17.70
CA ILE A 69 1.94 -1.90 -18.25
C ILE A 69 2.02 -0.38 -18.45
N VAL A 70 0.90 0.29 -18.75
CA VAL A 70 0.86 1.74 -18.93
C VAL A 70 1.27 2.51 -17.67
N PHE A 71 1.14 1.89 -16.48
CA PHE A 71 1.56 2.50 -15.23
C PHE A 71 3.06 2.47 -14.99
N ASP A 72 3.83 1.72 -15.80
CA ASP A 72 5.30 1.71 -15.70
C ASP A 72 5.90 3.08 -15.96
N ILE A 73 5.25 3.93 -16.77
CA ILE A 73 5.65 5.32 -16.97
C ILE A 73 5.68 6.06 -15.64
N PHE A 74 4.65 5.86 -14.80
CA PHE A 74 4.58 6.48 -13.47
C PHE A 74 5.56 5.87 -12.48
N ARG A 75 5.77 4.56 -12.53
CA ARG A 75 6.77 3.87 -11.69
C ARG A 75 8.18 4.39 -11.99
N LYS A 76 8.54 4.51 -13.27
CA LYS A 76 9.84 5.06 -13.70
C LYS A 76 10.04 6.50 -13.24
N GLN A 77 9.02 7.35 -13.39
CA GLN A 77 9.08 8.75 -12.94
C GLN A 77 9.30 8.89 -11.42
N ARG A 78 8.88 7.90 -10.62
CA ARG A 78 8.99 7.93 -9.16
C ARG A 78 10.18 7.14 -8.59
N GLY A 79 11.05 6.60 -9.45
CA GLY A 79 12.20 5.81 -9.01
C GLY A 79 11.89 4.33 -8.71
N GLY A 80 10.78 3.79 -9.24
CA GLY A 80 10.44 2.37 -9.21
C GLY A 80 9.07 2.06 -8.59
N PRO A 81 8.71 0.76 -8.52
CA PRO A 81 7.46 0.31 -7.90
C PRO A 81 7.43 0.60 -6.39
N THR A 82 6.26 0.95 -5.87
CA THR A 82 6.07 1.15 -4.42
C THR A 82 6.35 -0.14 -3.66
N ARG A 83 7.21 -0.07 -2.62
CA ARG A 83 7.50 -1.24 -1.78
C ARG A 83 6.31 -1.52 -0.85
N LEU A 84 5.52 -2.54 -1.18
CA LEU A 84 4.31 -2.90 -0.43
C LEU A 84 4.58 -3.65 0.88
N ARG A 85 5.80 -4.17 1.10
CA ARG A 85 6.15 -4.86 2.35
C ARG A 85 6.61 -3.83 3.39
N PRO A 86 5.88 -3.64 4.51
CA PRO A 86 6.39 -2.84 5.60
C PRO A 86 7.66 -3.51 6.16
N LYS A 87 8.69 -2.71 6.47
CA LYS A 87 9.83 -3.18 7.25
C LYS A 87 9.27 -3.57 8.62
N LYS A 88 9.09 -4.87 8.88
CA LYS A 88 8.71 -5.36 10.21
C LYS A 88 9.78 -4.83 11.16
N ARG A 89 9.48 -3.80 11.95
CA ARG A 89 10.37 -3.33 13.01
C ARG A 89 10.45 -4.51 13.97
N ARG A 90 11.56 -5.26 13.98
CA ARG A 90 11.80 -6.26 15.01
C ARG A 90 11.88 -5.48 16.32
N VAL A 91 10.78 -5.42 17.06
CA VAL A 91 10.81 -5.02 18.45
C VAL A 91 11.21 -6.28 19.19
N TRP A 92 12.46 -6.35 19.64
CA TRP A 92 12.93 -7.38 20.56
C TRP A 92 12.48 -6.93 21.96
N GLU A 93 11.19 -7.04 22.24
CA GLU A 93 10.64 -6.76 23.58
C GLU A 93 10.77 -8.07 24.37
N GLY A 94 11.81 -8.20 25.18
CA GLY A 94 11.95 -9.38 26.05
C GLY A 94 13.34 -9.79 26.52
N LEU A 95 14.39 -8.99 26.40
CA LEU A 95 15.62 -9.24 27.18
C LEU A 95 15.68 -8.19 28.28
N ASN A 96 15.06 -8.48 29.41
CA ASN A 96 15.48 -7.89 30.67
C ASN A 96 16.44 -8.93 31.28
N PRO A 97 17.75 -8.70 31.35
CA PRO A 97 18.61 -9.55 32.17
C PRO A 97 18.43 -9.10 33.63
N PRO A 98 17.85 -9.91 34.53
CA PRO A 98 18.12 -9.69 35.94
C PRO A 98 19.57 -10.14 36.19
N GLY A 99 20.50 -9.20 36.17
CA GLY A 99 21.66 -9.31 37.03
C GLY A 99 21.16 -9.15 38.46
N GLY A 100 21.28 -10.19 39.29
CA GLY A 100 20.78 -10.15 40.65
C GLY A 100 20.86 -11.47 41.43
N ASP A 101 21.93 -12.22 41.28
CA ASP A 101 22.26 -13.36 42.15
C ASP A 101 23.76 -13.69 42.09
N ASP A 102 24.58 -12.65 42.28
CA ASP A 102 25.96 -12.83 42.75
C ASP A 102 25.94 -13.00 44.28
N ALA A 103 26.31 -14.21 44.69
CA ALA A 103 27.21 -14.51 45.81
C ALA A 103 27.25 -13.50 46.98
N ALA A 104 26.52 -13.83 48.06
CA ALA A 104 26.94 -13.49 49.41
C ALA A 104 27.31 -14.80 50.12
N GLU A 105 28.55 -15.22 49.90
CA GLU A 105 29.32 -16.01 50.84
C GLU A 105 29.60 -15.13 52.06
N GLY A 106 29.30 -15.62 53.26
CA GLY A 106 29.49 -14.91 54.54
C GLY A 106 28.89 -15.67 55.70
#